data_AF-A0A329TX82-F1
#
_entry.id   AF-A0A329TX82-F1
#
_cell.length_a   1.000
_cell.length_b   1.000
_cell.length_c   1.000
_cell.angle_alpha   90.00
_cell.angle_beta   90.00
_cell.angle_gamma   90.00
#
_symmetry.space_group_name_H-M   'P 1'
#
loop_
_entity.id
_entity.type
_entity.pdbx_description
1 polymer ?
#
loop_
_entity_poly.entity_id
_entity_poly.type
_entity_poly.pdbx_seq_one_letter_code
_entity_poly.pdbx_strand_id
1 'polypeptide(L)'
;MAKIKTFELDRWSEPDEKRRVRHIGMADAKETFDRLQTHLELKGLLPDEYFLFSDELTGELPEFDQALCIPNFGASEGVYLDIELACRDKDGKRYFQNFATGKTLGETADDYYRMFRIAAECSLMLNGRGNTYEQKKVDIVLTEQEAEAVGTVVDMELCGHHPPEAEAILNSALEKIDRIAFAKVQTITCHGKDDYSLWSAEIPKDMLHSILHEACERVGTLDELMDAMNPKDGYEMRLFIQTPGRQFAFYRIPERLSNLEDYANEGCSVRGTKDEIMAEIFTERAPAQEDLEDDFEL
;
A
#
# COMPACT_ATOMS: atom_id res chain seq x y z
N MET A 1 11.15 -17.12 6.72
CA MET A 1 11.43 -16.51 5.40
C MET A 1 11.00 -17.48 4.32
N ALA A 2 10.23 -17.02 3.34
CA ALA A 2 9.81 -17.86 2.23
C ALA A 2 11.02 -18.12 1.32
N LYS A 3 11.07 -19.32 0.73
CA LYS A 3 12.09 -19.70 -0.24
C LYS A 3 11.40 -20.04 -1.55
N ILE A 4 11.94 -19.53 -2.65
CA ILE A 4 11.47 -19.82 -4.01
C ILE A 4 12.45 -20.82 -4.61
N LYS A 5 11.98 -22.03 -4.90
CA LYS A 5 12.72 -23.03 -5.68
C LYS A 5 12.33 -22.88 -7.14
N THR A 6 13.28 -22.51 -7.97
CA THR A 6 13.08 -22.32 -9.43
C THR A 6 13.07 -23.65 -10.17
N PHE A 7 12.70 -23.65 -11.46
CA PHE A 7 12.55 -24.89 -12.20
C PHE A 7 13.89 -25.56 -12.49
N GLU A 8 13.97 -26.85 -12.19
CA GLU A 8 15.03 -27.73 -12.67
C GLU A 8 14.74 -28.04 -14.14
N LEU A 9 15.50 -27.40 -15.03
CA LEU A 9 15.35 -27.51 -16.48
C LEU A 9 16.45 -28.37 -17.11
N ASP A 10 17.65 -28.37 -16.54
CA ASP A 10 18.74 -29.24 -16.97
C ASP A 10 18.53 -30.65 -16.44
N ARG A 11 18.64 -31.65 -17.31
CA ARG A 11 18.65 -33.06 -16.90
C ARG A 11 20.08 -33.55 -16.86
N TRP A 12 20.42 -34.15 -15.73
CA TRP A 12 21.75 -34.67 -15.45
C TRP A 12 21.70 -36.20 -15.35
N SER A 13 22.77 -36.86 -15.79
CA SER A 13 22.94 -38.30 -15.57
C SER A 13 23.09 -38.62 -14.09
N GLU A 14 22.87 -39.89 -13.74
CA GLU A 14 23.35 -40.42 -12.46
C GLU A 14 24.86 -40.15 -12.29
N PRO A 15 25.33 -39.91 -11.06
CA PRO A 15 26.75 -39.72 -10.80
C PRO A 15 27.56 -40.97 -11.18
N ASP A 16 28.68 -40.76 -11.88
CA ASP A 16 29.64 -41.84 -12.12
C ASP A 16 30.38 -42.24 -10.83
N GLU A 17 31.26 -43.24 -10.90
CA GLU A 17 32.07 -43.72 -9.76
C GLU A 17 32.91 -42.61 -9.10
N LYS A 18 33.18 -41.51 -9.81
CA LYS A 18 33.92 -40.33 -9.34
C LYS A 18 32.97 -39.19 -8.91
N ARG A 19 31.68 -39.46 -8.77
CA ARG A 19 30.60 -38.50 -8.45
C ARG A 19 30.47 -37.36 -9.46
N ARG A 20 30.79 -37.61 -10.74
CA ARG A 20 30.60 -36.62 -11.82
C ARG A 20 29.28 -36.90 -12.52
N VAL A 21 28.55 -35.85 -12.86
CA VAL A 21 27.33 -35.90 -13.66
C VAL A 21 27.59 -35.33 -15.05
N ARG A 22 26.81 -35.77 -16.04
CA ARG A 22 26.84 -35.21 -17.41
C ARG A 22 25.49 -34.61 -17.74
N HIS A 23 25.48 -33.51 -18.48
CA HIS A 23 24.25 -32.98 -19.05
C HIS A 23 23.73 -33.98 -20.10
N ILE A 24 22.49 -34.43 -19.97
CA ILE A 24 21.90 -35.46 -20.84
C ILE A 24 20.69 -34.95 -21.64
N GLY A 25 20.26 -33.72 -21.42
CA GLY A 25 19.15 -33.11 -22.13
C GLY A 25 18.45 -32.06 -21.27
N MET A 26 17.37 -31.51 -21.79
CA MET A 26 16.56 -30.52 -21.08
C MET A 26 15.21 -31.12 -20.68
N ALA A 27 14.51 -30.43 -19.78
CA ALA A 27 13.13 -30.74 -19.42
C ALA A 27 12.21 -30.67 -20.66
N ASP A 28 11.10 -31.39 -20.60
CA ASP A 28 10.08 -31.31 -21.64
C ASP A 28 9.49 -29.90 -21.71
N ALA A 29 9.37 -29.37 -22.92
CA ALA A 29 8.95 -28.00 -23.16
C ALA A 29 7.50 -27.77 -22.74
N LYS A 30 6.60 -28.71 -23.06
CA LYS A 30 5.18 -28.60 -22.73
C LYS A 30 4.97 -28.78 -21.23
N GLU A 31 5.62 -29.77 -20.61
CA GLU A 31 5.58 -29.94 -19.16
C GLU A 31 6.12 -28.71 -18.42
N THR A 32 7.20 -28.09 -18.92
CA THR A 32 7.75 -26.86 -18.36
C THR A 32 6.75 -25.70 -18.46
N PHE A 33 6.08 -25.56 -19.60
CA PHE A 33 5.01 -24.57 -19.76
C PHE A 33 3.85 -24.82 -18.79
N ASP A 34 3.37 -26.06 -18.67
CA ASP A 34 2.24 -26.41 -17.79
C ASP A 34 2.59 -26.14 -16.32
N ARG A 35 3.83 -26.41 -15.92
CA ARG A 35 4.37 -26.04 -14.60
C ARG A 35 4.42 -24.54 -14.41
N LEU A 36 4.84 -23.79 -15.42
CA LEU A 36 4.87 -22.33 -15.38
C LEU A 36 3.46 -21.75 -15.24
N GLN A 37 2.51 -22.24 -16.04
CA GLN A 37 1.11 -21.83 -15.98
C GLN A 37 0.50 -22.11 -14.59
N THR A 38 0.68 -23.32 -14.06
CA THR A 38 0.21 -23.70 -12.72
C THR A 38 0.81 -22.80 -11.64
N HIS A 39 2.11 -22.49 -11.76
CA HIS A 39 2.80 -21.61 -10.82
C HIS A 39 2.24 -20.19 -10.83
N LEU A 40 1.97 -19.64 -12.02
CA LEU A 40 1.35 -18.32 -12.18
C LEU A 40 -0.08 -18.31 -11.62
N GLU A 41 -0.87 -19.35 -11.90
CA GLU A 41 -2.25 -19.47 -11.40
C GLU A 41 -2.31 -19.50 -9.87
N LEU A 42 -1.48 -20.33 -9.22
CA LEU A 42 -1.40 -20.39 -7.75
C LEU A 42 -0.99 -19.07 -7.09
N LYS A 43 -0.34 -18.19 -7.84
CA LYS A 43 0.07 -16.86 -7.38
C LYS A 43 -0.91 -15.75 -7.77
N GLY A 44 -1.99 -16.05 -8.50
CA GLY A 44 -2.89 -15.04 -9.06
C GLY A 44 -2.22 -14.16 -10.13
N LEU A 45 -1.19 -14.70 -10.80
CA LEU A 45 -0.34 -14.03 -11.79
C LEU A 45 -0.51 -14.61 -13.19
N LEU A 46 -1.62 -15.30 -13.47
CA LEU A 46 -1.92 -15.68 -14.85
C LEU A 46 -2.43 -14.43 -15.61
N PRO A 47 -1.97 -14.19 -16.86
CA PRO A 47 -2.63 -13.23 -17.74
C PRO A 47 -4.11 -13.56 -17.88
N ASP A 48 -4.97 -12.56 -17.83
CA ASP A 48 -6.43 -12.74 -17.71
C ASP A 48 -7.17 -12.88 -19.04
N GLU A 49 -6.52 -12.61 -20.19
CA GLU A 49 -7.09 -12.95 -21.49
C GLU A 49 -6.64 -14.36 -21.94
N TYR A 50 -5.33 -14.57 -22.08
CA TYR A 50 -4.77 -15.88 -22.39
C TYR A 50 -3.30 -16.02 -21.99
N PHE A 51 -2.86 -17.26 -21.82
CA PHE A 51 -1.46 -17.66 -21.74
C PHE A 51 -1.26 -18.95 -22.52
N LEU A 52 -0.48 -18.89 -23.60
CA LEU A 52 -0.40 -19.91 -24.63
C LEU A 52 1.03 -20.41 -24.82
N PHE A 53 1.16 -21.71 -25.03
CA PHE A 53 2.41 -22.36 -25.41
C PHE A 53 2.67 -22.19 -26.91
N SER A 54 3.94 -22.05 -27.30
CA SER A 54 4.32 -21.95 -28.70
C SER A 54 4.11 -23.26 -29.45
N ASP A 55 3.34 -23.22 -30.54
CA ASP A 55 3.14 -24.37 -31.45
C ASP A 55 4.42 -24.79 -32.19
N GLU A 56 5.45 -23.94 -32.18
CA GLU A 56 6.74 -24.19 -32.83
C GLU A 56 7.65 -25.11 -32.00
N LEU A 57 7.27 -25.39 -30.74
CA LEU A 57 8.11 -26.11 -29.79
C LEU A 57 7.51 -27.47 -29.42
N THR A 58 8.28 -28.54 -29.59
CA THR A 58 7.85 -29.91 -29.24
C THR A 58 9.01 -30.70 -28.62
N GLY A 59 8.68 -31.61 -27.70
CA GLY A 59 9.67 -32.44 -27.01
C GLY A 59 10.48 -31.65 -25.97
N GLU A 60 11.78 -31.91 -25.88
CA GLU A 60 12.67 -31.22 -24.93
C GLU A 60 12.86 -29.74 -25.29
N LEU A 61 13.04 -28.90 -24.26
CA LEU A 61 13.49 -27.53 -24.46
C LEU A 61 14.82 -27.51 -25.24
N PRO A 62 15.05 -26.53 -26.12
CA PRO A 62 16.37 -26.31 -26.68
C PRO A 62 17.36 -25.93 -25.56
N GLU A 63 18.65 -26.20 -25.77
CA GLU A 63 19.65 -25.54 -24.92
C GLU A 63 19.61 -24.04 -25.19
N PHE A 64 19.29 -23.27 -24.15
CA PHE A 64 19.20 -21.82 -24.21
C PHE A 64 20.16 -21.18 -23.21
N ASP A 65 20.65 -19.98 -23.50
CA ASP A 65 21.49 -19.19 -22.59
C ASP A 65 20.62 -18.47 -21.55
N GLN A 66 19.48 -17.92 -21.99
CA GLN A 66 18.55 -17.14 -21.16
C GLN A 66 17.13 -17.18 -21.74
N ALA A 67 16.12 -17.25 -20.87
CA ALA A 67 14.72 -16.96 -21.21
C ALA A 67 14.47 -15.45 -21.08
N LEU A 68 14.07 -14.81 -22.16
CA LEU A 68 13.64 -13.41 -22.20
C LEU A 68 12.13 -13.36 -22.01
N CYS A 69 11.66 -12.64 -20.99
CA CYS A 69 10.24 -12.43 -20.73
C CYS A 69 9.97 -10.94 -20.94
N ILE A 70 9.30 -10.60 -22.05
CA ILE A 70 9.22 -9.24 -22.57
C ILE A 70 7.75 -8.79 -22.60
N PRO A 71 7.32 -7.95 -21.66
CA PRO A 71 6.05 -7.27 -21.79
C PRO A 71 6.10 -6.24 -22.92
N ASN A 72 5.06 -6.18 -23.75
CA ASN A 72 4.94 -5.29 -24.90
C ASN A 72 3.56 -4.59 -24.90
N PHE A 73 3.51 -3.36 -25.39
CA PHE A 73 2.24 -2.66 -25.61
C PHE A 73 1.52 -3.23 -26.83
N GLY A 74 0.27 -3.64 -26.66
CA GLY A 74 -0.63 -4.06 -27.72
C GLY A 74 -1.42 -2.93 -28.38
N ALA A 75 -1.04 -1.67 -28.13
CA ALA A 75 -1.90 -0.52 -28.37
C ALA A 75 -3.27 -0.72 -27.68
N SER A 76 -4.37 -0.77 -28.44
CA SER A 76 -5.74 -0.89 -27.93
C SER A 76 -6.18 -2.32 -27.59
N GLU A 77 -5.27 -3.29 -27.66
CA GLU A 77 -5.60 -4.70 -27.49
C GLU A 77 -5.24 -5.21 -26.09
N GLY A 78 -4.55 -4.43 -25.27
CA GLY A 78 -4.04 -4.86 -23.95
C GLY A 78 -2.53 -4.96 -23.91
N VAL A 79 -1.99 -5.58 -22.86
CA VAL A 79 -0.54 -5.75 -22.66
C VAL A 79 -0.17 -7.19 -23.01
N TYR A 80 0.79 -7.35 -23.89
CA TYR A 80 1.30 -8.64 -24.32
C TYR A 80 2.52 -9.04 -23.49
N LEU A 81 2.78 -10.34 -23.37
CA LEU A 81 4.02 -10.91 -22.84
C LEU A 81 4.53 -11.94 -23.82
N ASP A 82 5.73 -11.71 -24.35
CA ASP A 82 6.42 -12.68 -25.18
C ASP A 82 7.55 -13.33 -24.37
N ILE A 83 7.57 -14.66 -24.36
CA ILE A 83 8.64 -15.44 -23.75
C ILE A 83 9.43 -16.14 -24.84
N GLU A 84 10.69 -15.74 -24.98
CA GLU A 84 11.63 -16.25 -25.97
C GLU A 84 12.84 -16.89 -25.29
N LEU A 85 13.31 -18.02 -25.82
CA LEU A 85 14.53 -18.68 -25.38
C LEU A 85 15.68 -18.25 -26.29
N ALA A 86 16.67 -17.57 -25.74
CA ALA A 86 17.88 -17.19 -26.44
C ALA A 86 18.78 -18.42 -26.61
N CYS A 87 18.76 -19.03 -27.80
CA CYS A 87 19.46 -20.27 -28.11
C CYS A 87 20.68 -20.02 -28.99
N ARG A 88 21.51 -21.06 -29.15
CA ARG A 88 22.62 -21.08 -30.12
C ARG A 88 22.47 -22.25 -31.07
N ASP A 89 22.70 -22.00 -32.35
CA ASP A 89 22.78 -23.08 -33.33
C ASP A 89 24.13 -23.80 -33.25
N LYS A 90 24.32 -24.82 -34.10
CA LYS A 90 25.55 -25.63 -34.13
C LYS A 90 26.80 -24.82 -34.48
N ASP A 91 26.64 -23.68 -35.16
CA ASP A 91 27.72 -22.77 -35.54
C ASP A 91 27.94 -21.68 -34.47
N GLY A 92 27.19 -21.72 -33.36
CA GLY A 92 27.27 -20.79 -32.25
C GLY A 92 26.53 -19.46 -32.46
N LYS A 93 25.80 -19.31 -33.57
CA LYS A 93 25.01 -18.12 -33.88
C LYS A 93 23.75 -18.10 -33.01
N ARG A 94 23.46 -16.92 -32.45
CA ARG A 94 22.29 -16.71 -31.61
C ARG A 94 21.01 -16.68 -32.44
N TYR A 95 19.99 -17.39 -31.98
CA TYR A 95 18.61 -17.29 -32.46
C TYR A 95 17.66 -17.28 -31.26
N PHE A 96 16.40 -16.88 -31.49
CA PHE A 96 15.37 -16.84 -30.47
C PHE A 96 14.29 -17.85 -30.81
N GLN A 97 13.99 -18.72 -29.85
CA GLN A 97 12.92 -19.71 -29.97
C GLN A 97 11.73 -19.23 -29.16
N ASN A 98 10.58 -19.05 -29.81
CA ASN A 98 9.33 -18.72 -29.13
C ASN A 98 8.94 -19.86 -28.18
N PHE A 99 8.63 -19.54 -26.93
CA PHE A 99 8.25 -20.49 -25.90
C PHE A 99 6.80 -20.32 -25.45
N ALA A 100 6.40 -19.09 -25.13
CA ALA A 100 5.03 -18.79 -24.70
C ALA A 100 4.65 -17.35 -25.01
N THR A 101 3.36 -17.09 -25.14
CA THR A 101 2.81 -15.73 -25.23
C THR A 101 1.64 -15.57 -24.26
N GLY A 102 1.50 -14.39 -23.68
CA GLY A 102 0.41 -14.05 -22.77
C GLY A 102 -0.17 -12.68 -23.07
N LYS A 103 -1.41 -12.45 -22.61
CA LYS A 103 -2.10 -11.18 -22.86
C LYS A 103 -3.08 -10.83 -21.74
N THR A 104 -3.18 -9.54 -21.41
CA THR A 104 -4.22 -9.00 -20.53
C THR A 104 -5.44 -8.51 -21.31
N LEU A 105 -6.62 -8.58 -20.67
CA LEU A 105 -7.85 -7.95 -21.18
C LEU A 105 -7.79 -6.42 -21.13
N GLY A 106 -7.12 -5.88 -20.11
CA GLY A 106 -6.99 -4.44 -19.87
C GLY A 106 -5.70 -3.84 -20.44
N GLU A 107 -5.72 -2.51 -20.57
CA GLU A 107 -4.62 -1.67 -21.08
C GLU A 107 -4.18 -0.58 -20.08
N THR A 108 -4.63 -0.68 -18.83
CA THR A 108 -4.31 0.33 -17.80
C THR A 108 -2.83 0.26 -17.39
N ALA A 109 -2.38 1.28 -16.65
CA ALA A 109 -1.06 1.24 -16.04
C ALA A 109 -0.90 0.05 -15.08
N ASP A 110 -1.97 -0.35 -14.39
CA ASP A 110 -1.95 -1.48 -13.48
C ASP A 110 -1.83 -2.81 -14.23
N ASP A 111 -2.49 -2.95 -15.38
CA ASP A 111 -2.31 -4.11 -16.28
C ASP A 111 -0.86 -4.22 -16.76
N TYR A 112 -0.26 -3.08 -17.10
CA TYR A 112 1.13 -3.01 -17.52
C TYR A 112 2.09 -3.44 -16.39
N TYR A 113 1.94 -2.89 -15.18
CA TYR A 113 2.75 -3.28 -14.04
C TYR A 113 2.55 -4.75 -13.65
N ARG A 114 1.31 -5.22 -13.69
CA ARG A 114 0.98 -6.63 -13.48
C ARG A 114 1.71 -7.50 -14.50
N MET A 115 1.70 -7.16 -15.78
CA MET A 115 2.42 -7.94 -16.79
C MET A 115 3.93 -7.97 -16.56
N PHE A 116 4.54 -6.87 -16.12
CA PHE A 116 5.96 -6.86 -15.72
C PHE A 116 6.24 -7.77 -14.52
N ARG A 117 5.32 -7.85 -13.56
CA ARG A 117 5.42 -8.79 -12.44
C ARG A 117 5.33 -10.23 -12.92
N ILE A 118 4.40 -10.54 -13.84
CA ILE A 118 4.26 -11.86 -14.47
C ILE A 118 5.56 -12.22 -15.20
N ALA A 119 6.11 -11.30 -15.99
CA ALA A 119 7.37 -11.49 -16.71
C ALA A 119 8.56 -11.73 -15.77
N ALA A 120 8.65 -10.99 -14.67
CA ALA A 120 9.69 -11.17 -13.66
C ALA A 120 9.59 -12.55 -13.00
N GLU A 121 8.38 -13.01 -12.69
CA GLU A 121 8.14 -14.33 -12.12
C GLU A 121 8.51 -15.44 -13.12
N CYS A 122 8.11 -15.31 -14.39
CA CYS A 122 8.49 -16.24 -15.46
C CYS A 122 10.01 -16.31 -15.62
N SER A 123 10.66 -15.15 -15.68
CA SER A 123 12.11 -15.04 -15.82
C SER A 123 12.83 -15.69 -14.64
N LEU A 124 12.37 -15.45 -13.40
CA LEU A 124 12.94 -16.09 -12.21
C LEU A 124 12.84 -17.61 -12.29
N MET A 125 11.66 -18.13 -12.65
CA MET A 125 11.42 -19.57 -12.68
C MET A 125 12.21 -20.28 -13.78
N LEU A 126 12.33 -19.68 -14.97
CA LEU A 126 13.03 -20.26 -16.11
C LEU A 126 14.55 -20.07 -16.04
N ASN A 127 15.03 -18.90 -15.65
CA ASN A 127 16.47 -18.60 -15.59
C ASN A 127 17.13 -19.09 -14.31
N GLY A 128 16.36 -19.37 -13.25
CA GLY A 128 16.90 -19.80 -11.96
C GLY A 128 17.51 -21.20 -11.97
N ARG A 129 17.17 -22.06 -12.94
CA ARG A 129 17.82 -23.37 -13.18
C ARG A 129 17.92 -24.26 -11.93
N GLY A 130 16.85 -24.35 -11.16
CA GLY A 130 16.78 -25.17 -9.95
C GLY A 130 17.42 -24.52 -8.72
N ASN A 131 17.91 -23.29 -8.80
CA ASN A 131 18.40 -22.58 -7.63
C ASN A 131 17.26 -22.19 -6.68
N THR A 132 17.64 -21.99 -5.41
CA THR A 132 16.74 -21.52 -4.37
C THR A 132 17.08 -20.08 -3.99
N TYR A 133 16.08 -19.21 -3.99
CA TYR A 133 16.22 -17.80 -3.64
C TYR A 133 15.42 -17.48 -2.37
N GLU A 134 15.94 -16.58 -1.55
CA GLU A 134 15.24 -16.08 -0.38
C GLU A 134 14.29 -14.95 -0.77
N GLN A 135 13.04 -15.06 -0.32
CA GLN A 135 12.08 -13.96 -0.42
C GLN A 135 11.88 -13.37 0.98
N LYS A 136 12.31 -12.10 1.13
CA LYS A 136 12.25 -11.36 2.39
C LYS A 136 11.08 -10.38 2.47
N LYS A 137 10.53 -10.00 1.33
CA LYS A 137 9.42 -9.05 1.21
C LYS A 137 8.20 -9.75 0.64
N VAL A 138 7.03 -9.31 1.07
CA VAL A 138 5.74 -9.69 0.51
C VAL A 138 5.22 -8.48 -0.25
N ASP A 139 4.90 -8.67 -1.52
CA ASP A 139 4.28 -7.63 -2.33
C ASP A 139 2.77 -7.74 -2.18
N ILE A 140 2.13 -6.65 -1.78
CA ILE A 140 0.68 -6.52 -1.64
C ILE A 140 0.25 -5.43 -2.62
N VAL A 141 -0.77 -5.71 -3.41
CA VAL A 141 -1.41 -4.73 -4.30
C VAL A 141 -2.80 -4.50 -3.74
N LEU A 142 -3.13 -3.25 -3.45
CA LEU A 142 -4.42 -2.82 -2.90
C LEU A 142 -5.06 -1.86 -3.89
N THR A 143 -6.38 -1.97 -4.06
CA THR A 143 -7.20 -0.90 -4.62
C THR A 143 -7.15 0.32 -3.71
N GLU A 144 -7.57 1.49 -4.22
CA GLU A 144 -7.66 2.72 -3.43
C GLU A 144 -8.54 2.54 -2.18
N GLN A 145 -9.70 1.90 -2.32
CA GLN A 145 -10.62 1.63 -1.20
C GLN A 145 -10.03 0.63 -0.19
N GLU A 146 -9.32 -0.40 -0.66
CA GLU A 146 -8.63 -1.34 0.25
C GLU A 146 -7.48 -0.66 0.98
N ALA A 147 -6.71 0.20 0.30
CA ALA A 147 -5.64 0.97 0.92
C ALA A 147 -6.19 1.92 1.99
N GLU A 148 -7.30 2.62 1.72
CA GLU A 148 -7.98 3.49 2.69
C GLU A 148 -8.49 2.70 3.91
N ALA A 149 -9.13 1.55 3.67
CA ALA A 149 -9.64 0.69 4.74
C ALA A 149 -8.51 0.14 5.63
N VAL A 150 -7.43 -0.38 5.02
CA VAL A 150 -6.27 -0.89 5.76
C VAL A 150 -5.55 0.26 6.47
N GLY A 151 -5.40 1.41 5.81
CA GLY A 151 -4.81 2.61 6.39
C GLY A 151 -5.56 3.03 7.65
N THR A 152 -6.89 3.09 7.60
CA THR A 152 -7.74 3.42 8.76
C THR A 152 -7.54 2.44 9.93
N VAL A 153 -7.43 1.14 9.65
CA VAL A 153 -7.21 0.14 10.71
C VAL A 153 -5.82 0.32 11.35
N VAL A 154 -4.79 0.56 10.55
CA VAL A 154 -3.43 0.82 11.06
C VAL A 154 -3.40 2.12 11.88
N ASP A 155 -4.10 3.15 11.42
CA ASP A 155 -4.26 4.45 12.07
C ASP A 155 -4.93 4.31 13.45
N MET A 156 -6.01 3.53 13.53
CA MET A 156 -6.68 3.21 14.79
C MET A 156 -5.77 2.42 15.75
N GLU A 157 -4.99 1.48 15.22
CA GLU A 157 -4.06 0.71 16.04
C GLU A 157 -2.96 1.62 16.62
N LEU A 158 -2.47 2.59 15.85
CA LEU A 158 -1.48 3.58 16.29
C LEU A 158 -1.98 4.51 17.41
N CYS A 159 -3.29 4.69 17.57
CA CYS A 159 -3.86 5.42 18.73
C CYS A 159 -3.68 4.66 20.06
N GLY A 160 -3.31 3.38 20.03
CA GLY A 160 -3.04 2.56 21.21
C GLY A 160 -1.64 2.80 21.81
N HIS A 161 -1.41 2.25 23.00
CA HIS A 161 -0.07 2.25 23.61
C HIS A 161 0.71 1.01 23.16
N HIS A 162 1.76 1.22 22.35
CA HIS A 162 2.61 0.14 21.82
C HIS A 162 4.08 0.31 22.22
N PRO A 163 4.88 -0.77 22.24
CA PRO A 163 6.33 -0.65 22.33
C PRO A 163 6.89 0.15 21.14
N PRO A 164 7.99 0.92 21.30
CA PRO A 164 8.54 1.77 20.23
C PRO A 164 8.88 1.02 18.93
N GLU A 165 9.25 -0.25 19.02
CA GLU A 165 9.51 -1.09 17.84
C GLU A 165 8.24 -1.38 17.03
N ALA A 166 7.12 -1.66 17.72
CA ALA A 166 5.85 -1.94 17.06
C ALA A 166 5.27 -0.67 16.43
N GLU A 167 5.36 0.46 17.15
CA GLU A 167 4.96 1.77 16.64
C GLU A 167 5.75 2.16 15.37
N ALA A 168 7.07 1.93 15.35
CA ALA A 168 7.90 2.18 14.17
C ALA A 168 7.51 1.31 12.97
N ILE A 169 7.11 0.06 13.20
CA ILE A 169 6.63 -0.84 12.14
C ILE A 169 5.29 -0.36 11.58
N LEU A 170 4.33 -0.01 12.45
CA LEU A 170 3.02 0.48 12.07
C LEU A 170 3.11 1.80 11.30
N ASN A 171 3.91 2.75 11.78
CA ASN A 171 4.18 4.01 11.06
C ASN A 171 4.80 3.73 9.69
N SER A 172 5.80 2.85 9.60
CA SER A 172 6.40 2.48 8.31
C SER A 172 5.43 1.73 7.38
N ALA A 173 4.40 1.08 7.91
CA ALA A 173 3.35 0.46 7.10
C ALA A 173 2.38 1.53 6.58
N LEU A 174 1.92 2.42 7.47
CA LEU A 174 1.02 3.52 7.14
C LEU A 174 1.63 4.45 6.08
N GLU A 175 2.91 4.83 6.20
CA GLU A 175 3.62 5.62 5.18
C GLU A 175 3.64 4.99 3.77
N LYS A 176 3.57 3.66 3.69
CA LYS A 176 3.56 2.95 2.40
C LYS A 176 2.15 2.78 1.82
N ILE A 177 1.15 2.75 2.69
CA ILE A 177 -0.27 2.58 2.33
C ILE A 177 -0.87 3.94 1.98
N ASP A 178 -0.55 4.95 2.79
CA ASP A 178 -1.22 6.23 2.80
C ASP A 178 -0.32 7.31 2.20
N ARG A 179 -0.85 8.00 1.20
CA ARG A 179 -0.25 9.20 0.65
C ARG A 179 -0.60 10.34 1.60
N ILE A 180 0.16 10.52 2.69
CA ILE A 180 0.03 11.63 3.66
C ILE A 180 -1.46 11.97 3.91
N ALA A 181 -2.16 11.15 4.68
CA ALA A 181 -3.50 11.52 5.09
C ALA A 181 -3.46 12.73 6.03
N PHE A 182 -4.25 13.72 5.70
CA PHE A 182 -4.52 14.86 6.56
C PHE A 182 -5.80 14.60 7.36
N ALA A 183 -5.83 15.07 8.60
CA ALA A 183 -7.04 15.12 9.42
C ALA A 183 -7.46 16.56 9.62
N LYS A 184 -8.76 16.83 9.41
CA LYS A 184 -9.34 18.10 9.81
C LYS A 184 -9.38 18.16 11.34
N VAL A 185 -8.59 19.07 11.90
CA VAL A 185 -8.53 19.35 13.33
C VAL A 185 -9.13 20.71 13.62
N GLN A 186 -9.63 20.85 14.85
CA GLN A 186 -10.12 22.11 15.37
C GLN A 186 -9.34 22.42 16.64
N THR A 187 -8.92 23.67 16.81
CA THR A 187 -8.34 24.14 18.06
C THR A 187 -9.13 25.32 18.60
N ILE A 188 -9.21 25.38 19.93
CA ILE A 188 -9.77 26.52 20.64
C ILE A 188 -8.62 27.19 21.37
N THR A 189 -8.48 28.49 21.14
CA THR A 189 -7.50 29.33 21.81
C THR A 189 -8.22 30.34 22.70
N CYS A 190 -7.86 30.38 23.98
CA CYS A 190 -8.29 31.39 24.93
C CYS A 190 -7.24 32.50 25.01
N HIS A 191 -7.61 33.74 24.69
CA HIS A 191 -6.73 34.91 24.68
C HIS A 191 -6.85 35.77 25.95
N GLY A 192 -7.83 35.48 26.79
CA GLY A 192 -8.14 36.31 27.95
C GLY A 192 -9.52 36.04 28.51
N LYS A 193 -10.10 37.04 29.17
CA LYS A 193 -11.45 36.93 29.74
C LYS A 193 -12.49 37.08 28.63
N ASP A 194 -13.25 36.01 28.38
CA ASP A 194 -14.35 35.99 27.40
C ASP A 194 -13.90 36.37 25.98
N ASP A 195 -12.71 35.91 25.60
CA ASP A 195 -12.09 36.15 24.29
C ASP A 195 -11.45 34.87 23.79
N TYR A 196 -12.10 34.24 22.83
CA TYR A 196 -11.76 32.92 22.30
C TYR A 196 -11.65 32.98 20.79
N SER A 197 -10.82 32.10 20.22
CA SER A 197 -10.81 31.84 18.80
C SER A 197 -10.92 30.35 18.50
N LEU A 198 -11.74 30.02 17.51
CA LEU A 198 -11.81 28.69 16.89
C LEU A 198 -10.97 28.73 15.62
N TRP A 199 -10.12 27.72 15.44
CA TRP A 199 -9.35 27.52 14.23
C TRP A 199 -9.56 26.10 13.71
N SER A 200 -9.85 25.97 12.42
CA SER A 200 -10.03 24.69 11.74
C SER A 200 -8.99 24.56 10.63
N ALA A 201 -8.19 23.49 10.64
CA ALA A 201 -7.19 23.23 9.60
C ALA A 201 -7.01 21.73 9.34
N GLU A 202 -6.39 21.40 8.22
CA GLU A 202 -5.97 20.04 7.91
C GLU A 202 -4.49 19.87 8.31
N ILE A 203 -4.21 18.91 9.18
CA ILE A 203 -2.83 18.59 9.59
C ILE A 203 -2.50 17.13 9.25
N PRO A 204 -1.22 16.81 9.00
CA PRO A 204 -0.80 15.41 8.86
C PRO A 204 -1.27 14.55 10.04
N LYS A 205 -1.85 13.37 9.76
CA LYS A 205 -2.40 12.48 10.79
C LYS A 205 -1.37 12.03 11.82
N ASP A 206 -0.11 11.82 11.43
CA ASP A 206 1.00 11.48 12.34
C ASP A 206 1.23 12.56 13.41
N MET A 207 1.08 13.84 13.04
CA MET A 207 1.11 14.96 13.98
C MET A 207 -0.08 14.92 14.94
N LEU A 208 -1.29 14.63 14.42
CA LEU A 208 -2.48 14.47 15.25
C LEU A 208 -2.30 13.33 16.28
N HIS A 209 -1.83 12.16 15.85
CA HIS A 209 -1.57 11.02 16.73
C HIS A 209 -0.54 11.33 17.82
N SER A 210 0.53 12.03 17.44
CA SER A 210 1.55 12.48 18.40
C SER A 210 0.94 13.38 19.49
N ILE A 211 -0.01 14.26 19.12
CA ILE A 211 -0.73 15.11 20.08
C ILE A 211 -1.62 14.24 20.96
N LEU A 212 -2.40 13.31 20.40
CA LEU A 212 -3.33 12.48 21.15
C LEU A 212 -2.66 11.55 22.15
N HIS A 213 -1.48 11.03 21.81
CA HIS A 213 -0.74 10.10 22.66
C HIS A 213 -0.05 10.81 23.85
N GLU A 214 0.38 12.07 23.69
CA GLU A 214 1.13 12.80 24.72
C GLU A 214 0.30 13.76 25.56
N ALA A 215 -0.87 14.17 25.07
CA ALA A 215 -1.63 15.24 25.68
C ALA A 215 -2.45 14.77 26.89
N CYS A 216 -2.45 15.62 27.92
CA CYS A 216 -3.34 15.46 29.07
C CYS A 216 -4.79 15.77 28.64
N GLU A 217 -5.62 14.74 28.63
CA GLU A 217 -7.04 14.79 28.25
C GLU A 217 -7.89 15.39 29.39
N ARG A 218 -8.75 16.35 29.05
CA ARG A 218 -9.88 16.72 29.90
C ARG A 218 -11.16 16.54 29.11
N VAL A 219 -12.03 15.66 29.62
CA VAL A 219 -13.34 15.38 29.05
C VAL A 219 -14.43 16.10 29.83
N GLY A 220 -15.38 16.71 29.13
CA GLY A 220 -16.49 17.41 29.76
C GLY A 220 -17.45 18.01 28.74
N THR A 221 -18.37 18.85 29.22
CA THR A 221 -19.13 19.72 28.33
C THR A 221 -18.23 20.84 27.79
N LEU A 222 -18.56 21.38 26.60
CA LEU A 222 -17.78 22.45 26.00
C LEU A 222 -17.67 23.68 26.92
N ASP A 223 -18.77 24.02 27.58
CA ASP A 223 -18.87 25.13 28.52
C ASP A 223 -17.88 24.98 29.70
N GLU A 224 -17.85 23.79 30.33
CA GLU A 224 -16.92 23.46 31.43
C GLU A 224 -15.45 23.45 31.00
N LEU A 225 -15.18 22.98 29.79
CA LEU A 225 -13.83 22.91 29.26
C LEU A 225 -13.28 24.29 28.90
N MET A 226 -14.10 25.16 28.31
CA MET A 226 -13.72 26.54 27.99
C MET A 226 -13.49 27.39 29.26
N ASP A 227 -14.29 27.19 30.31
CA ASP A 227 -14.10 27.87 31.61
C ASP A 227 -12.85 27.41 32.35
N ALA A 228 -12.40 26.18 32.08
CA ALA A 228 -11.20 25.62 32.66
C ALA A 228 -9.90 26.14 32.03
N MET A 229 -9.98 26.82 30.87
CA MET A 229 -8.82 27.40 30.20
C MET A 229 -8.29 28.60 30.99
N ASN A 230 -6.97 28.73 31.05
CA ASN A 230 -6.27 29.70 31.87
C ASN A 230 -5.04 30.26 31.12
N PRO A 231 -5.18 31.40 30.43
CA PRO A 231 -4.15 31.97 29.55
C PRO A 231 -3.07 32.74 30.33
N LYS A 232 -2.64 32.22 31.49
CA LYS A 232 -1.77 32.92 32.47
C LYS A 232 -0.50 33.56 31.88
N ASP A 233 0.00 33.05 30.75
CA ASP A 233 1.21 33.53 30.06
C ASP A 233 0.95 33.93 28.59
N GLY A 234 -0.24 34.45 28.27
CA GLY A 234 -0.57 34.98 26.95
C GLY A 234 -1.87 34.40 26.41
N TYR A 235 -1.77 33.25 25.73
CA TYR A 235 -2.93 32.49 25.25
C TYR A 235 -2.79 31.01 25.63
N GLU A 236 -3.90 30.29 25.77
CA GLU A 236 -3.90 28.82 25.91
C GLU A 236 -4.63 28.21 24.73
N MET A 237 -3.93 27.40 23.92
CA MET A 237 -4.51 26.64 22.81
C MET A 237 -4.75 25.19 23.22
N ARG A 238 -5.90 24.64 22.83
CA ARG A 238 -6.27 23.24 23.03
C ARG A 238 -6.77 22.64 21.71
N LEU A 239 -6.29 21.44 21.40
CA LEU A 239 -6.90 20.62 20.35
C LEU A 239 -8.25 20.11 20.86
N PHE A 240 -9.25 20.19 19.99
CA PHE A 240 -10.65 19.95 20.29
C PHE A 240 -11.14 18.72 19.51
N ILE A 241 -11.63 17.70 20.23
CA ILE A 241 -12.26 16.51 19.64
C ILE A 241 -13.60 16.24 20.32
N GLN A 242 -14.62 15.88 19.54
CA GLN A 242 -15.88 15.42 20.08
C GLN A 242 -15.84 13.91 20.29
N THR A 243 -16.24 13.45 21.47
CA THR A 243 -16.38 12.03 21.78
C THR A 243 -17.85 11.58 21.65
N PRO A 244 -18.12 10.28 21.46
CA PRO A 244 -19.48 9.76 21.45
C PRO A 244 -20.25 10.15 22.71
N GLY A 245 -21.48 10.69 22.55
CA GLY A 245 -22.33 11.10 23.68
C GLY A 245 -22.37 12.61 23.99
N ARG A 246 -21.98 13.48 23.04
CA ARG A 246 -21.93 14.96 23.19
C ARG A 246 -20.95 15.46 24.26
N GLN A 247 -19.98 14.63 24.63
CA GLN A 247 -18.84 15.04 25.41
C GLN A 247 -17.73 15.54 24.48
N PHE A 248 -16.88 16.41 25.00
CA PHE A 248 -15.75 16.98 24.28
C PHE A 248 -14.48 16.66 25.04
N ALA A 249 -13.38 16.50 24.32
CA ALA A 249 -12.05 16.30 24.84
C ALA A 249 -11.15 17.46 24.43
N PHE A 250 -10.50 18.09 25.41
CA PHE A 250 -9.45 19.07 25.19
C PHE A 250 -8.10 18.42 25.41
N TYR A 251 -7.25 18.44 24.38
CA TYR A 251 -5.88 17.97 24.43
C TYR A 251 -4.93 19.16 24.52
N ARG A 252 -4.03 19.16 25.52
CA ARG A 252 -2.93 20.13 25.57
C ARG A 252 -1.90 19.78 24.51
N ILE A 253 -1.72 20.65 23.54
CA ILE A 253 -0.71 20.47 22.49
C ILE A 253 0.69 20.64 23.12
N PRO A 254 1.59 19.64 23.04
CA PRO A 254 2.97 19.78 23.52
C PRO A 254 3.71 20.92 22.80
N GLU A 255 4.56 21.68 23.50
CA GLU A 255 5.30 22.81 22.90
C GLU A 255 6.14 22.42 21.68
N ARG A 256 6.68 21.20 21.66
CA ARG A 256 7.46 20.66 20.52
C ARG A 256 6.61 20.37 19.27
N LEU A 257 5.29 20.32 19.43
CA LEU A 257 4.28 20.09 18.38
C LEU A 257 3.46 21.38 18.12
N SER A 258 3.93 22.53 18.61
CA SER A 258 3.26 23.84 18.47
C SER A 258 3.33 24.45 17.07
N ASN A 259 4.03 23.79 16.13
CA ASN A 259 4.15 24.18 14.72
C ASN A 259 2.82 24.15 13.93
N LEU A 260 1.68 24.00 14.61
CA LEU A 260 0.35 24.28 14.06
C LEU A 260 0.26 25.71 13.48
N GLU A 261 1.08 26.65 13.96
CA GLU A 261 1.22 27.99 13.38
C GLU A 261 1.67 27.98 11.91
N ASP A 262 2.42 26.95 11.47
CA ASP A 262 2.82 26.80 10.06
C ASP A 262 1.60 26.59 9.14
N TYR A 263 0.50 26.07 9.69
CA TYR A 263 -0.78 25.86 9.01
C TYR A 263 -1.77 27.00 9.26
N ALA A 264 -1.40 28.05 10.01
CA ALA A 264 -2.32 29.13 10.40
C ALA A 264 -2.93 29.87 9.20
N ASN A 265 -2.25 29.86 8.05
CA ASN A 265 -2.72 30.47 6.80
C ASN A 265 -3.65 29.54 5.99
N GLU A 266 -3.79 28.27 6.38
CA GLU A 266 -4.57 27.24 5.68
C GLU A 266 -5.95 27.01 6.33
N GLY A 267 -6.26 27.70 7.43
CA GLY A 267 -7.49 27.50 8.21
C GLY A 267 -8.41 28.71 8.28
N CYS A 268 -9.70 28.46 8.51
CA CYS A 268 -10.66 29.51 8.87
C CYS A 268 -10.55 29.80 10.38
N SER A 269 -10.47 31.09 10.74
CA SER A 269 -10.44 31.51 12.15
C SER A 269 -11.60 32.44 12.46
N VAL A 270 -12.40 32.06 13.46
CA VAL A 270 -13.43 32.91 14.06
C VAL A 270 -12.97 33.30 15.45
N ARG A 271 -13.06 34.58 15.81
CA ARG A 271 -12.73 35.10 17.14
C ARG A 271 -13.94 35.85 17.70
N GLY A 272 -14.26 35.59 18.96
CA GLY A 272 -15.40 36.20 19.61
C GLY A 272 -15.49 35.82 21.08
N THR A 273 -16.63 36.16 21.68
CA THR A 273 -17.01 35.74 23.04
C THR A 273 -17.19 34.23 23.13
N LYS A 274 -17.25 33.72 24.36
CA LYS A 274 -17.52 32.30 24.62
C LYS A 274 -18.80 31.83 23.91
N ASP A 275 -19.87 32.63 24.00
CA ASP A 275 -21.17 32.31 23.42
C ASP A 275 -21.13 32.30 21.89
N GLU A 276 -20.41 33.24 21.27
CA GLU A 276 -20.24 33.31 19.82
C GLU A 276 -19.45 32.10 19.30
N ILE A 277 -18.37 31.70 19.97
CA ILE A 277 -17.58 30.54 19.59
C ILE A 277 -18.34 29.23 19.81
N MET A 278 -19.09 29.10 20.91
CA MET A 278 -19.96 27.94 21.13
C MET A 278 -21.03 27.86 20.03
N ALA A 279 -21.68 28.98 19.69
CA ALA A 279 -22.67 29.03 18.62
C ALA A 279 -22.06 28.63 17.27
N GLU A 280 -20.85 29.08 16.95
CA GLU A 280 -20.14 28.70 15.72
C GLU A 280 -19.89 27.18 15.67
N ILE A 281 -19.39 26.59 16.76
CA ILE A 281 -19.14 25.14 16.88
C ILE A 281 -20.44 24.34 16.69
N PHE A 282 -21.57 24.84 17.18
CA PHE A 282 -22.87 24.18 17.00
C PHE A 282 -23.50 24.48 15.62
N THR A 283 -23.16 25.59 14.97
CA THR A 283 -23.72 26.03 13.68
C THR A 283 -22.99 25.39 12.49
N GLU A 284 -21.66 25.30 12.53
CA GLU A 284 -20.88 24.45 11.60
C GLU A 284 -21.35 22.98 11.63
N ARG A 285 -22.11 22.60 12.65
CA ARG A 285 -22.60 21.24 12.91
C ARG A 285 -24.12 21.09 12.81
N ALA A 286 -24.86 22.08 12.29
CA ALA A 286 -26.23 21.82 11.86
C ALA A 286 -26.17 20.72 10.77
N PRO A 287 -26.87 19.60 10.92
CA PRO A 287 -26.71 18.50 9.99
C PRO A 287 -27.18 18.93 8.60
N ALA A 288 -26.40 18.59 7.58
CA ALA A 288 -27.02 18.06 6.37
C ALA A 288 -27.74 16.76 6.80
N GLN A 289 -28.98 16.91 7.27
CA GLN A 289 -29.97 15.84 7.32
C GLN A 289 -30.72 15.93 5.99
N GLU A 290 -30.97 14.77 5.37
CA GLU A 290 -31.21 14.51 3.93
C GLU A 290 -29.85 14.38 3.21
N ASP A 291 -29.21 13.22 3.11
CA ASP A 291 -29.70 11.94 2.59
C ASP A 291 -28.98 10.77 3.27
N LEU A 292 -29.71 9.90 3.99
CA LEU A 292 -29.40 8.50 4.28
C LEU A 292 -30.61 7.89 5.03
N GLU A 293 -31.81 8.11 4.49
CA GLU A 293 -32.97 7.23 4.72
C GLU A 293 -33.32 6.64 3.36
N ASP A 294 -32.72 5.50 3.04
CA ASP A 294 -33.24 4.40 2.21
C ASP A 294 -32.06 3.58 1.68
N ASP A 295 -31.76 2.48 2.37
CA ASP A 295 -31.44 1.17 1.78
C ASP A 295 -30.79 0.27 2.83
N PHE A 296 -31.60 -0.28 3.75
CA PHE A 296 -31.37 -1.61 4.33
C PHE A 296 -32.70 -2.16 4.88
N GLU A 297 -33.64 -2.42 3.97
CA GLU A 297 -34.58 -3.53 4.12
C GLU A 297 -34.47 -4.44 2.88
N LEU A 298 -33.56 -5.44 2.96
CA LEU A 298 -33.71 -6.84 2.53
C LEU A 298 -32.39 -7.60 2.65
#